data_AF-A0A6W0NY20-F1
#
_entry.id   AF-A0A6W0NY20-F1
#
_cell.length_a   1.000
_cell.length_b   1.000
_cell.length_c   1.000
_cell.angle_alpha   90.00
_cell.angle_beta   90.00
_cell.angle_gamma   90.00
#
_symmetry.space_group_name_H-M   'P 1'
#
loop_
_entity.id
_entity.type
_entity.pdbx_description
1 polymer ?
#
loop_
_entity_poly.entity_id
_entity_poly.type
_entity_poly.pdbx_seq_one_letter_code
_entity_poly.pdbx_strand_id
1 'polypeptide(L)'
;MGSANKPARKKFRVAVSGSTIDGREISGEHLKAAAKNYDPTVYGARVNVEHITSPFPNSDLCAMGDVTALSAEDITEGPLSGRTALYAEIEPTDRMKKLTDEGKKIYSSIELHPQFSLNGNPYIVGLAMTDTPASLGTERLKFAAQQREQVMKFNNQHTEAPMFTEAMEAEIIGLAEQRSEEGKQWFSRVMALIGKGRKSDSEQFSQVREAVEGVAQSHADLLDRFNDMSRQHDSDHKTIEKLTAELTTLRDQLASQDGDTKDRFRATGGNAAEMPDF
;
A
#
# COMPACT_ATOMS: atom_id res chain seq x y z
N MET A 1 -30.74 -6.35 21.81
CA MET A 1 -29.75 -5.40 21.29
C MET A 1 -28.94 -6.14 20.24
N GLY A 2 -29.03 -5.73 18.98
CA GLY A 2 -28.33 -6.41 17.88
C GLY A 2 -26.82 -6.26 18.05
N SER A 3 -26.10 -7.36 18.12
CA SER A 3 -24.65 -7.37 18.04
C SER A 3 -24.27 -6.86 16.64
N ALA A 4 -23.90 -5.58 16.55
CA ALA A 4 -23.28 -5.05 15.34
C ALA A 4 -22.05 -5.91 15.05
N ASN A 5 -22.11 -6.71 13.98
CA ASN A 5 -21.06 -7.61 13.58
C ASN A 5 -19.89 -6.75 13.09
N LYS A 6 -19.03 -6.33 14.02
CA LYS A 6 -17.86 -5.50 13.72
C LYS A 6 -17.01 -6.29 12.72
N PRO A 7 -16.67 -5.72 11.56
CA PRO A 7 -15.96 -6.48 10.55
C PRO A 7 -14.65 -7.04 11.11
N ALA A 8 -14.44 -8.35 10.96
CA ALA A 8 -13.20 -9.01 11.39
C ALA A 8 -11.99 -8.25 10.82
N ARG A 9 -11.10 -7.81 11.69
CA ARG A 9 -9.88 -7.08 11.33
C ARG A 9 -8.78 -8.10 11.05
N LYS A 10 -7.89 -7.78 10.10
CA LYS A 10 -6.74 -8.64 9.82
C LYS A 10 -5.83 -8.65 11.04
N LYS A 11 -5.44 -9.86 11.45
CA LYS A 11 -4.40 -10.10 12.45
C LYS A 11 -3.05 -10.17 11.74
N PHE A 12 -2.06 -9.48 12.28
CA PHE A 12 -0.68 -9.49 11.78
C PHE A 12 0.21 -10.19 12.79
N ARG A 13 1.11 -11.07 12.34
CA ARG A 13 2.12 -11.64 13.24
C ARG A 13 3.17 -10.58 13.58
N VAL A 14 3.11 -10.03 14.79
CA VAL A 14 3.93 -8.89 15.21
C VAL A 14 5.18 -9.26 16.01
N ALA A 15 5.23 -10.45 16.57
CA ALA A 15 6.41 -11.00 17.23
C ALA A 15 6.38 -12.53 17.26
N VAL A 16 7.55 -13.14 17.45
CA VAL A 16 7.71 -14.57 17.66
C VAL A 16 8.69 -14.79 18.80
N SER A 17 8.41 -15.77 19.67
CA SER A 17 9.26 -16.09 20.81
C SER A 17 10.64 -16.62 20.39
N GLY A 18 11.57 -16.63 21.35
CA GLY A 18 12.96 -17.04 21.18
C GLY A 18 13.90 -15.86 20.95
N SER A 19 15.10 -16.17 20.44
CA SER A 19 16.16 -15.18 20.20
C SER A 19 15.77 -14.19 19.10
N THR A 20 16.04 -12.90 19.35
CA THR A 20 15.86 -11.78 18.43
C THR A 20 17.19 -11.38 17.79
N ILE A 21 17.14 -10.59 16.72
CA ILE A 21 18.36 -10.14 16.00
C ILE A 21 19.22 -9.17 16.81
N ASP A 22 18.64 -8.52 17.82
CA ASP A 22 19.31 -7.56 18.71
C ASP A 22 19.84 -8.19 20.00
N GLY A 23 19.82 -9.53 20.10
CA GLY A 23 20.43 -10.29 21.19
C GLY A 23 19.55 -10.49 22.42
N ARG A 24 18.28 -10.09 22.38
CA ARG A 24 17.30 -10.37 23.43
C ARG A 24 16.66 -11.75 23.23
N GLU A 25 15.95 -12.20 24.26
CA GLU A 25 15.12 -13.40 24.20
C GLU A 25 13.68 -13.05 24.62
N ILE A 26 12.72 -13.44 23.78
CA ILE A 26 11.30 -13.24 24.05
C ILE A 26 10.69 -14.56 24.52
N SER A 27 10.21 -14.60 25.76
CA SER A 27 9.50 -15.78 26.29
C SER A 27 8.13 -15.96 25.62
N GLY A 28 7.83 -17.18 25.17
CA GLY A 28 6.50 -17.52 24.64
C GLY A 28 5.40 -17.39 25.69
N GLU A 29 5.69 -17.68 26.95
CA GLU A 29 4.76 -17.48 28.06
C GLU A 29 4.45 -16.00 28.27
N HIS A 30 5.46 -15.12 28.13
CA HIS A 30 5.24 -13.68 28.21
C HIS A 30 4.35 -13.17 27.07
N LEU A 31 4.52 -13.69 25.85
CA LEU A 31 3.63 -13.32 24.74
C LEU A 31 2.19 -13.78 24.97
N LYS A 32 1.99 -15.01 25.47
CA LYS A 32 0.67 -15.54 25.83
C LYS A 32 0.02 -14.73 26.94
N ALA A 33 0.77 -14.41 27.99
CA ALA A 33 0.29 -13.60 29.11
C ALA A 33 -0.05 -12.18 28.66
N ALA A 34 0.82 -11.55 27.87
CA ALA A 34 0.59 -10.20 27.35
C ALA A 34 -0.64 -10.12 26.46
N ALA A 35 -0.85 -11.11 25.57
CA ALA A 35 -2.05 -11.18 24.75
C ALA A 35 -3.32 -11.37 25.59
N LYS A 36 -3.29 -12.29 26.56
CA LYS A 36 -4.43 -12.59 27.44
C LYS A 36 -4.85 -11.40 28.30
N ASN A 37 -3.88 -10.63 28.78
CA ASN A 37 -4.12 -9.52 29.70
C ASN A 37 -4.37 -8.19 28.97
N TYR A 38 -4.20 -8.13 27.66
CA TYR A 38 -4.32 -6.90 26.91
C TYR A 38 -5.76 -6.38 26.90
N ASP A 39 -5.90 -5.12 27.30
CA ASP A 39 -7.16 -4.41 27.34
C ASP A 39 -6.91 -2.94 26.98
N PRO A 40 -7.29 -2.50 25.76
CA PRO A 40 -7.13 -1.12 25.32
C PRO A 40 -7.79 -0.08 26.24
N THR A 41 -8.77 -0.48 27.05
CA THR A 41 -9.43 0.41 28.02
C THR A 41 -8.59 0.64 29.28
N VAL A 42 -7.72 -0.31 29.62
CA VAL A 42 -6.71 -0.17 30.68
C VAL A 42 -5.52 0.62 30.15
N TYR A 43 -4.98 0.21 29.02
CA TYR A 43 -3.87 0.89 28.36
C TYR A 43 -3.86 0.60 26.85
N GLY A 44 -4.15 1.64 26.06
CA GLY A 44 -4.14 1.56 24.60
C GLY A 44 -2.74 1.66 24.01
N ALA A 45 -2.15 0.52 23.66
CA ALA A 45 -0.90 0.49 22.90
C ALA A 45 -1.05 1.18 21.52
N ARG A 46 -0.24 2.22 21.29
CA ARG A 46 -0.19 2.96 20.02
C ARG A 46 0.86 2.36 19.08
N VAL A 47 0.70 2.60 17.79
CA VAL A 47 1.72 2.27 16.78
C VAL A 47 2.60 3.50 16.55
N ASN A 48 3.89 3.42 16.89
CA ASN A 48 4.87 4.49 16.72
C ASN A 48 5.76 4.24 15.49
N VAL A 49 6.52 5.24 15.05
CA VAL A 49 7.58 5.06 14.04
C VAL A 49 8.88 4.74 14.77
N GLU A 50 9.47 3.57 14.53
CA GLU A 50 10.78 3.19 15.11
C GLU A 50 10.89 3.28 16.64
N HIS A 51 9.80 3.01 17.38
CA HIS A 51 9.71 3.19 18.84
C HIS A 51 9.90 4.64 19.33
N ILE A 52 9.90 5.62 18.42
CA ILE A 52 10.05 7.02 18.77
C ILE A 52 8.67 7.64 18.96
N THR A 53 8.49 8.27 20.12
CA THR A 53 7.28 9.06 20.43
C THR A 53 7.57 10.54 20.24
N SER A 54 6.60 11.28 19.71
CA SER A 54 6.69 12.73 19.56
C SER A 54 5.79 13.44 20.56
N PRO A 55 6.28 14.47 21.28
CA PRO A 55 5.43 15.32 22.11
C PRO A 55 4.62 16.32 21.28
N PHE A 56 4.93 16.49 19.98
CA PHE A 56 4.27 17.46 19.11
C PHE A 56 3.17 16.80 18.28
N PRO A 57 1.90 17.23 18.39
CA PRO A 57 0.77 16.59 17.69
C PRO A 57 0.82 16.60 16.16
N ASN A 58 1.62 17.49 15.56
CA ASN A 58 1.75 17.64 14.09
C ASN A 58 3.07 17.10 13.55
N SER A 59 3.77 16.27 14.32
CA SER A 59 5.07 15.73 13.97
C SER A 59 5.00 14.56 13.00
N ASP A 60 6.04 14.41 12.19
CA ASP A 60 6.23 13.20 11.39
C ASP A 60 6.38 11.92 12.22
N LEU A 61 6.58 12.02 13.53
CA LEU A 61 6.69 10.89 14.46
C LEU A 61 5.44 10.71 15.33
N CYS A 62 4.31 11.31 14.96
CA CYS A 62 3.03 11.03 15.60
C CYS A 62 2.62 9.55 15.43
N ALA A 63 1.82 9.07 16.37
CA ALA A 63 1.31 7.70 16.35
C ALA A 63 0.54 7.40 15.07
N MET A 64 0.88 6.28 14.45
CA MET A 64 0.45 5.80 13.14
C MET A 64 -0.78 4.89 13.21
N GLY A 65 -1.21 4.50 14.40
CA GLY A 65 -2.40 3.69 14.60
C GLY A 65 -2.58 3.26 16.04
N ASP A 66 -3.57 2.39 16.24
CA ASP A 66 -3.93 1.81 17.52
C ASP A 66 -3.90 0.28 17.43
N VAL A 67 -3.35 -0.37 18.45
CA VAL A 67 -3.54 -1.81 18.65
C VAL A 67 -4.91 -1.99 19.29
N THR A 68 -5.76 -2.83 18.69
CA THR A 68 -7.16 -3.00 19.10
C THR A 68 -7.47 -4.35 19.71
N ALA A 69 -6.66 -5.37 19.39
CA ALA A 69 -6.70 -6.67 20.03
C ALA A 69 -5.34 -7.35 19.88
N LEU A 70 -5.05 -8.26 20.82
CA LEU A 70 -3.90 -9.14 20.77
C LEU A 70 -4.36 -10.60 20.94
N SER A 71 -3.69 -11.51 20.25
CA SER A 71 -3.85 -12.95 20.44
C SER A 71 -2.51 -13.64 20.28
N ALA A 72 -2.30 -14.77 20.96
CA ALA A 72 -1.07 -15.54 20.85
C ALA A 72 -1.38 -16.99 20.50
N GLU A 73 -0.60 -17.58 19.60
CA GLU A 73 -0.79 -18.93 19.09
C GLU A 73 0.56 -19.61 18.93
N ASP A 74 0.62 -20.94 19.10
CA ASP A 74 1.85 -21.69 18.86
C ASP A 74 2.01 -21.99 17.37
N ILE A 75 3.21 -21.77 16.85
CA ILE A 75 3.57 -22.05 15.46
C ILE A 75 3.82 -23.55 15.34
N THR A 76 3.01 -24.21 14.52
CA THR A 76 3.11 -25.66 14.30
C THR A 76 3.97 -26.02 13.09
N GLU A 77 4.17 -25.11 12.15
CA GLU A 77 4.77 -25.38 10.84
C GLU A 77 5.89 -24.40 10.46
N GLY A 78 6.74 -24.84 9.52
CA GLY A 78 7.83 -24.02 8.97
C GLY A 78 9.04 -23.84 9.90
N PRO A 79 9.98 -22.95 9.52
CA PRO A 79 11.26 -22.77 10.23
C PRO A 79 11.13 -22.28 11.69
N LEU A 80 9.96 -21.76 12.05
CA LEU A 80 9.67 -21.22 13.38
C LEU A 80 8.75 -22.15 14.19
N SER A 81 8.53 -23.39 13.74
CA SER A 81 7.74 -24.39 14.47
C SER A 81 8.27 -24.60 15.89
N GLY A 82 7.35 -24.76 16.84
CA GLY A 82 7.63 -24.87 18.27
C GLY A 82 7.80 -23.53 19.01
N ARG A 83 7.73 -22.40 18.31
CA ARG A 83 7.72 -21.05 18.92
C ARG A 83 6.30 -20.52 19.06
N THR A 84 6.10 -19.53 19.92
CA THR A 84 4.83 -18.81 20.07
C THR A 84 4.85 -17.54 19.23
N ALA A 85 3.81 -17.33 18.43
CA ALA A 85 3.55 -16.09 17.69
C ALA A 85 2.61 -15.17 18.49
N LEU A 86 2.90 -13.88 18.49
CA LEU A 86 1.98 -12.84 18.91
C LEU A 86 1.36 -12.19 17.67
N TYR A 87 0.04 -12.07 17.66
CA TYR A 87 -0.74 -11.42 16.64
C TYR A 87 -1.40 -10.15 17.16
N ALA A 88 -1.43 -9.10 16.34
CA ALA A 88 -2.11 -7.86 16.64
C ALA A 88 -3.14 -7.49 15.57
N GLU A 89 -4.30 -7.00 16.02
CA GLU A 89 -5.25 -6.29 15.16
C GLU A 89 -4.98 -4.79 15.28
N ILE A 90 -4.63 -4.17 14.17
CA ILE A 90 -4.23 -2.76 14.13
C ILE A 90 -5.32 -1.94 13.45
N GLU A 91 -5.64 -0.79 14.03
CA GLU A 91 -6.38 0.30 13.40
C GLU A 91 -5.39 1.31 12.83
N PRO A 92 -5.04 1.22 11.54
CA PRO A 92 -4.07 2.12 10.94
C PRO A 92 -4.69 3.49 10.65
N THR A 93 -3.91 4.55 10.88
CA THR A 93 -4.17 5.86 10.28
C THR A 93 -4.00 5.81 8.77
N ASP A 94 -4.55 6.79 8.05
CA ASP A 94 -4.35 6.88 6.60
C ASP A 94 -2.86 7.09 6.23
N ARG A 95 -2.11 7.77 7.09
CA ARG A 95 -0.66 7.94 6.93
C ARG A 95 0.09 6.60 7.03
N MET A 96 -0.30 5.75 7.98
CA MET A 96 0.29 4.40 8.09
C MET A 96 0.04 3.59 6.83
N LYS A 97 -1.21 3.57 6.34
CA LYS A 97 -1.57 2.86 5.10
C LYS A 97 -0.70 3.35 3.93
N LYS A 98 -0.62 4.67 3.75
CA LYS A 98 0.19 5.29 2.71
C LYS A 98 1.66 4.86 2.77
N LEU A 99 2.28 4.90 3.95
CA LEU A 99 3.67 4.48 4.12
C LEU A 99 3.86 2.99 3.82
N THR A 100 2.96 2.13 4.32
CA THR A 100 3.05 0.69 4.04
C THR A 100 2.83 0.35 2.56
N ASP A 101 1.96 1.09 1.87
CA ASP A 101 1.71 0.96 0.43
C ASP A 101 2.92 1.44 -0.39
N GLU A 102 3.60 2.49 0.06
CA GLU A 102 4.89 2.95 -0.48
C GLU A 102 6.07 2.01 -0.14
N GLY A 103 5.82 0.93 0.60
CA GLY A 103 6.87 -0.02 0.98
C GLY A 103 7.79 0.46 2.10
N LYS A 104 7.39 1.48 2.86
CA LYS A 104 8.17 2.06 3.96
C LYS A 104 7.64 1.62 5.32
N LYS A 105 8.54 1.29 6.25
CA LYS A 105 8.22 0.90 7.63
C LYS A 105 7.20 -0.24 7.68
N ILE A 106 7.44 -1.25 6.84
CA ILE A 106 6.48 -2.31 6.51
C ILE A 106 6.45 -3.47 7.51
N TYR A 107 7.32 -3.47 8.52
CA TYR A 107 7.34 -4.48 9.57
C TYR A 107 6.99 -3.89 10.92
N SER A 108 6.74 -4.77 11.88
CA SER A 108 6.43 -4.37 13.25
C SER A 108 7.51 -4.78 14.25
N SER A 109 7.58 -4.05 15.36
CA SER A 109 8.36 -4.43 16.54
C SER A 109 7.57 -4.11 17.81
N ILE A 110 7.57 -5.01 18.79
CA ILE A 110 6.73 -4.89 20.00
C ILE A 110 7.46 -4.19 21.15
N GLU A 111 6.71 -3.47 21.97
CA GLU A 111 7.17 -2.92 23.25
C GLU A 111 6.55 -3.77 24.38
N LEU A 112 7.22 -4.87 24.70
CA LEU A 112 6.82 -5.77 25.78
C LEU A 112 7.35 -5.25 27.11
N HIS A 113 6.44 -5.00 28.05
CA HIS A 113 6.75 -4.64 29.42
C HIS A 113 6.53 -5.86 30.32
N PRO A 114 7.59 -6.49 30.88
CA PRO A 114 7.46 -7.75 31.62
C PRO A 114 6.64 -7.67 32.93
N GLN A 115 6.64 -6.51 33.58
CA GLN A 115 5.95 -6.29 34.86
C GLN A 115 5.09 -5.02 34.78
N PHE A 116 3.89 -5.11 34.21
CA PHE A 116 3.02 -3.94 34.03
C PHE A 116 2.44 -3.44 35.35
N SER A 117 2.31 -2.12 35.51
CA SER A 117 2.00 -1.47 36.79
C SER A 117 0.65 -1.87 37.41
N LEU A 118 -0.30 -2.37 36.62
CA LEU A 118 -1.61 -2.76 37.13
C LEU A 118 -1.58 -4.07 37.92
N ASN A 119 -0.86 -5.08 37.44
CA ASN A 119 -0.97 -6.45 37.96
C ASN A 119 0.36 -7.23 37.99
N GLY A 120 1.48 -6.58 37.64
CA GLY A 120 2.79 -7.19 37.58
C GLY A 120 2.97 -8.21 36.45
N ASN A 121 1.98 -8.38 35.57
CA ASN A 121 2.05 -9.33 34.46
C ASN A 121 2.67 -8.71 33.21
N PRO A 122 3.19 -9.54 32.28
CA PRO A 122 3.61 -9.08 30.97
C PRO A 122 2.48 -8.37 30.23
N TYR A 123 2.80 -7.26 29.56
CA TYR A 123 1.85 -6.43 28.83
C TYR A 123 2.51 -5.76 27.63
N ILE A 124 1.76 -5.55 26.53
CA ILE A 124 2.24 -4.78 25.38
C ILE A 124 1.85 -3.31 25.57
N VAL A 125 2.84 -2.45 25.73
CA VAL A 125 2.64 -1.00 25.93
C VAL A 125 2.78 -0.20 24.63
N GLY A 126 3.19 -0.86 23.55
CA GLY A 126 3.38 -0.17 22.28
C GLY A 126 3.72 -1.14 21.17
N LEU A 127 3.54 -0.66 19.95
CA LEU A 127 3.98 -1.30 18.73
C LEU A 127 4.74 -0.24 17.92
N ALA A 128 5.77 -0.63 17.20
CA ALA A 128 6.42 0.23 16.22
C ALA A 128 6.20 -0.31 14.81
N MET A 129 6.01 0.58 13.84
CA MET A 129 6.27 0.30 12.44
C MET A 129 7.75 0.61 12.15
N THR A 130 8.44 -0.32 11.51
CA THR A 130 9.90 -0.31 11.34
C THR A 130 10.30 -1.04 10.06
N ASP A 131 11.49 -0.71 9.54
CA ASP A 131 12.15 -1.49 8.47
C ASP A 131 13.10 -2.56 9.04
N THR A 132 13.38 -2.51 10.35
CA THR A 132 14.36 -3.35 11.03
C THR A 132 13.73 -4.03 12.25
N PRO A 133 12.79 -4.97 12.06
CA PRO A 133 12.13 -5.65 13.16
C PRO A 133 13.11 -6.50 13.97
N ALA A 134 13.02 -6.44 15.30
CA ALA A 134 13.88 -7.26 16.18
C ALA A 134 13.45 -8.75 16.18
N SER A 135 12.14 -9.00 16.11
CA SER A 135 11.58 -10.36 16.12
C SER A 135 11.72 -11.04 14.77
N LEU A 136 12.00 -12.34 14.80
CA LEU A 136 12.03 -13.16 13.59
C LEU A 136 10.60 -13.43 13.09
N GLY A 137 10.45 -13.50 11.77
CA GLY A 137 9.20 -13.94 11.15
C GLY A 137 8.03 -12.97 11.31
N THR A 138 8.25 -11.69 11.62
CA THR A 138 7.15 -10.71 11.59
C THR A 138 6.52 -10.63 10.20
N GLU A 139 5.20 -10.51 10.16
CA GLU A 139 4.47 -10.38 8.90
C GLU A 139 4.60 -8.96 8.37
N ARG A 140 4.66 -8.83 7.03
CA ARG A 140 4.59 -7.52 6.38
C ARG A 140 3.23 -6.88 6.65
N LEU A 141 3.24 -5.67 7.20
CA LEU A 141 2.08 -4.82 7.38
C LEU A 141 1.56 -4.39 6.01
N LYS A 142 0.42 -4.96 5.62
CA LYS A 142 -0.32 -4.59 4.40
C LYS A 142 -1.79 -4.50 4.76
N PHE A 143 -2.32 -3.28 4.71
CA PHE A 143 -3.72 -3.00 5.02
C PHE A 143 -4.48 -2.93 3.71
N ALA A 144 -5.45 -3.82 3.51
CA ALA A 144 -6.36 -3.68 2.38
C ALA A 144 -7.12 -2.36 2.53
N ALA A 145 -7.12 -1.53 1.49
CA ALA A 145 -8.00 -0.37 1.42
C ALA A 145 -9.43 -0.86 1.72
N GLN A 146 -10.11 -0.22 2.68
CA GLN A 146 -11.50 -0.54 3.00
C GLN A 146 -12.42 -0.09 1.84
N GLN A 147 -12.31 -0.71 0.68
CA GLN A 147 -13.25 -0.54 -0.43
C GLN A 147 -14.54 -1.35 -0.23
N ARG A 148 -14.84 -1.82 1.00
CA ARG A 148 -16.04 -2.61 1.26
C ARG A 148 -17.34 -1.85 0.99
N GLU A 149 -17.38 -0.53 1.17
CA GLU A 149 -18.59 0.25 0.83
C GLU A 149 -18.82 0.37 -0.68
N GLN A 150 -17.76 0.43 -1.49
CA GLN A 150 -17.88 0.42 -2.95
C GLN A 150 -18.20 -0.98 -3.46
N VAL A 151 -17.60 -2.02 -2.87
CA VAL A 151 -17.87 -3.43 -3.20
C VAL A 151 -19.27 -3.85 -2.77
N MET A 152 -19.80 -3.40 -1.61
CA MET A 152 -21.18 -3.70 -1.22
C MET A 152 -22.23 -2.96 -2.05
N LYS A 153 -21.92 -1.75 -2.54
CA LYS A 153 -22.78 -1.08 -3.54
C LYS A 153 -22.77 -1.80 -4.88
N PHE A 154 -21.66 -2.43 -5.24
CA PHE A 154 -21.55 -3.29 -6.43
C PHE A 154 -22.30 -4.63 -6.26
N ASN A 155 -22.27 -5.21 -5.05
CA ASN A 155 -22.85 -6.52 -4.73
C ASN A 155 -24.39 -6.56 -4.61
N ASN A 156 -25.07 -5.42 -4.69
CA ASN A 156 -26.54 -5.38 -4.72
C ASN A 156 -27.13 -5.59 -6.12
N GLN A 157 -26.30 -5.85 -7.13
CA GLN A 157 -26.75 -6.33 -8.44
C GLN A 157 -26.58 -7.86 -8.45
N HIS A 158 -27.71 -8.56 -8.51
CA HIS A 158 -27.81 -10.02 -8.57
C HIS A 158 -26.93 -10.63 -9.67
N THR A 159 -25.72 -11.11 -9.35
CA THR A 159 -25.11 -12.34 -9.91
C THR A 159 -23.81 -12.66 -9.17
N GLU A 160 -23.67 -13.92 -8.75
CA GLU A 160 -22.54 -14.67 -8.16
C GLU A 160 -21.38 -13.96 -7.43
N ALA A 161 -20.95 -14.57 -6.31
CA ALA A 161 -19.87 -14.07 -5.46
C ALA A 161 -18.54 -13.92 -6.23
N PRO A 162 -17.84 -12.77 -6.14
CA PRO A 162 -16.55 -12.60 -6.78
C PRO A 162 -15.50 -13.50 -6.11
N MET A 163 -14.95 -14.44 -6.88
CA MET A 163 -13.78 -15.22 -6.50
C MET A 163 -12.54 -14.32 -6.61
N PHE A 164 -11.91 -13.99 -5.48
CA PHE A 164 -10.64 -13.26 -5.47
C PHE A 164 -9.48 -14.23 -5.71
N THR A 165 -8.67 -13.97 -6.73
CA THR A 165 -7.33 -14.56 -6.88
C THR A 165 -6.31 -13.46 -6.61
N GLU A 166 -5.34 -13.73 -5.72
CA GLU A 166 -4.23 -12.81 -5.43
C GLU A 166 -3.38 -12.60 -6.69
N ALA A 167 -3.27 -11.36 -7.15
CA ALA A 167 -2.32 -10.99 -8.20
C ALA A 167 -0.93 -10.82 -7.55
N MET A 168 -0.03 -11.77 -7.81
CA MET A 168 1.40 -11.61 -7.56
C MET A 168 1.99 -10.67 -8.62
N GLU A 169 2.79 -9.68 -8.21
CA GLU A 169 3.58 -8.85 -9.14
C GLU A 169 4.61 -9.74 -9.84
N ALA A 170 4.44 -9.93 -11.15
CA ALA A 170 5.47 -10.50 -12.00
C ALA A 170 6.49 -9.40 -12.32
N GLU A 171 7.76 -9.66 -12.00
CA GLU A 171 8.89 -8.81 -12.39
C GLU A 171 8.98 -8.74 -13.92
N ILE A 172 8.84 -7.54 -14.50
CA ILE A 172 8.99 -7.33 -15.94
C ILE A 172 10.48 -7.46 -16.26
N ILE A 173 10.90 -8.66 -16.62
CA ILE A 173 12.18 -8.89 -17.26
C ILE A 173 12.09 -8.23 -18.64
N GLY A 174 12.87 -7.16 -18.82
CA GLY A 174 13.03 -6.48 -20.10
C GLY A 174 13.55 -7.45 -21.16
N LEU A 175 12.62 -7.97 -21.97
CA LEU A 175 12.95 -8.59 -23.24
C LEU A 175 12.45 -7.70 -24.36
N ALA A 176 13.41 -7.34 -25.20
CA ALA A 176 13.29 -6.44 -26.34
C ALA A 176 12.06 -6.72 -27.23
N GLU A 177 11.37 -5.63 -27.57
CA GLU A 177 11.06 -5.26 -28.95
C GLU A 177 10.60 -6.39 -29.87
N GLN A 178 9.49 -7.02 -29.50
CA GLN A 178 8.63 -7.74 -30.43
C GLN A 178 7.35 -8.01 -29.68
N ARG A 179 6.21 -7.62 -30.27
CA ARG A 179 4.92 -8.35 -30.25
C ARG A 179 3.74 -7.36 -30.18
N SER A 180 3.23 -7.01 -31.36
CA SER A 180 1.91 -6.42 -31.53
C SER A 180 0.83 -7.47 -31.86
N GLU A 181 1.13 -8.77 -31.68
CA GLU A 181 0.25 -9.88 -32.12
C GLU A 181 -0.08 -10.89 -30.99
N GLU A 182 0.34 -10.61 -29.76
CA GLU A 182 0.20 -11.56 -28.64
C GLU A 182 -1.24 -11.82 -28.21
N GLY A 183 -2.09 -10.79 -28.17
CA GLY A 183 -3.49 -10.93 -27.76
C GLY A 183 -4.26 -11.87 -28.69
N LYS A 184 -4.14 -11.67 -30.00
CA LYS A 184 -4.78 -12.52 -31.03
C LYS A 184 -4.20 -13.94 -31.05
N GLN A 185 -2.89 -14.08 -30.86
CA GLN A 185 -2.23 -15.39 -30.79
C GLN A 185 -2.54 -16.15 -29.50
N TRP A 186 -2.73 -15.45 -28.37
CA TRP A 186 -3.17 -16.06 -27.12
C TRP A 186 -4.63 -16.51 -27.21
N PHE A 187 -5.52 -15.67 -27.73
CA PHE A 187 -6.93 -16.01 -27.98
C PHE A 187 -7.04 -17.26 -28.86
N SER A 188 -6.29 -17.31 -29.95
CA SER A 188 -6.25 -18.47 -30.86
C SER A 188 -5.77 -19.75 -30.15
N ARG A 189 -4.83 -19.64 -29.20
CA ARG A 189 -4.33 -20.77 -28.39
C ARG A 189 -5.39 -21.26 -27.39
N VAL A 190 -6.11 -20.35 -26.73
CA VAL A 190 -7.22 -20.68 -25.82
C VAL A 190 -8.34 -21.40 -26.57
N MET A 191 -8.73 -20.87 -27.73
CA MET A 191 -9.76 -21.49 -28.58
C MET A 191 -9.37 -22.89 -29.09
N ALA A 192 -8.10 -23.10 -29.43
CA ALA A 192 -7.60 -24.40 -29.85
C ALA A 192 -7.59 -25.44 -28.71
N LEU A 193 -7.39 -25.01 -27.46
CA LEU A 193 -7.42 -25.89 -26.28
C LEU A 193 -8.86 -26.30 -25.93
N ILE A 194 -9.83 -25.40 -26.08
CA ILE A 194 -11.25 -25.67 -25.82
C ILE A 194 -11.87 -26.57 -26.90
N GLY A 195 -11.46 -26.39 -28.16
CA GLY A 195 -11.92 -27.21 -29.28
C GLY A 195 -11.53 -28.70 -29.23
N LYS A 196 -10.67 -29.12 -28.28
CA LYS A 196 -10.22 -30.52 -28.13
C LYS A 196 -11.03 -31.35 -27.11
N GLY A 197 -12.06 -30.79 -26.47
CA GLY A 197 -12.95 -31.50 -25.53
C GLY A 197 -14.02 -32.36 -26.21
N ARG A 198 -14.31 -33.56 -25.67
CA ARG A 198 -15.15 -34.64 -26.22
C ARG A 198 -16.61 -34.25 -26.56
N LYS A 199 -17.13 -34.87 -27.63
CA LYS A 199 -18.48 -34.70 -28.22
C LYS A 199 -19.65 -35.35 -27.44
N SER A 200 -19.87 -35.03 -26.16
CA SER A 200 -21.13 -35.44 -25.51
C SER A 200 -21.52 -34.53 -24.34
N ASP A 201 -22.13 -33.39 -24.65
CA ASP A 201 -23.24 -32.73 -23.94
C ASP A 201 -23.46 -31.35 -24.57
N SER A 202 -24.17 -31.30 -25.69
CA SER A 202 -24.08 -30.20 -26.66
C SER A 202 -24.57 -28.84 -26.17
N GLU A 203 -25.54 -28.78 -25.25
CA GLU A 203 -26.16 -27.51 -24.82
C GLU A 203 -25.42 -26.86 -23.63
N GLN A 204 -24.93 -27.65 -22.68
CA GLN A 204 -24.13 -27.11 -21.58
C GLN A 204 -22.73 -26.73 -22.05
N PHE A 205 -22.14 -27.50 -22.98
CA PHE A 205 -20.85 -27.15 -23.59
C PHE A 205 -20.92 -25.92 -24.50
N SER A 206 -22.06 -25.63 -25.16
CA SER A 206 -22.18 -24.42 -25.98
C SER A 206 -22.23 -23.16 -25.14
N GLN A 207 -22.95 -23.18 -24.01
CA GLN A 207 -23.01 -22.04 -23.08
C GLN A 207 -21.64 -21.77 -22.42
N VAL A 208 -20.93 -22.82 -22.01
CA VAL A 208 -19.57 -22.68 -21.47
C VAL A 208 -18.61 -22.13 -22.53
N ARG A 209 -18.73 -22.58 -23.78
CA ARG A 209 -17.90 -22.07 -24.88
C ARG A 209 -18.16 -20.59 -25.15
N GLU A 210 -19.41 -20.17 -25.20
CA GLU A 210 -19.80 -18.77 -25.43
C GLU A 210 -19.32 -17.87 -24.26
N ALA A 211 -19.46 -18.33 -23.03
CA ALA A 211 -18.94 -17.63 -21.86
C ALA A 211 -17.41 -17.50 -21.91
N VAL A 212 -16.69 -18.55 -22.31
CA VAL A 212 -15.23 -18.51 -22.42
C VAL A 212 -14.77 -17.66 -23.61
N GLU A 213 -15.48 -17.67 -24.74
CA GLU A 213 -15.24 -16.77 -25.87
C GLU A 213 -15.42 -15.30 -25.43
N GLY A 214 -16.46 -15.00 -24.65
CA GLY A 214 -16.71 -13.67 -24.08
C GLY A 214 -15.61 -13.23 -23.11
N VAL A 215 -15.16 -14.11 -22.21
CA VAL A 215 -14.05 -13.83 -21.28
C VAL A 215 -12.75 -13.58 -22.04
N ALA A 216 -12.45 -14.41 -23.04
CA ALA A 216 -11.24 -14.28 -23.84
C ALA A 216 -11.23 -12.99 -24.67
N GLN A 217 -12.39 -12.58 -25.23
CA GLN A 217 -12.52 -11.29 -25.90
C GLN A 217 -12.34 -10.12 -24.93
N SER A 218 -12.97 -10.18 -23.74
CA SER A 218 -12.80 -9.11 -22.73
C SER A 218 -11.35 -8.98 -22.28
N HIS A 219 -10.61 -10.09 -22.21
CA HIS A 219 -9.21 -10.08 -21.81
C HIS A 219 -8.32 -9.49 -22.92
N ALA A 220 -8.62 -9.78 -24.18
CA ALA A 220 -7.96 -9.13 -25.31
C ALA A 220 -8.22 -7.61 -25.30
N ASP A 221 -9.46 -7.17 -25.09
CA ASP A 221 -9.81 -5.75 -25.01
C ASP A 221 -9.12 -5.05 -23.81
N LEU A 222 -8.96 -5.75 -22.68
CA LEU A 222 -8.22 -5.23 -21.52
C LEU A 222 -6.73 -5.06 -21.82
N LEU A 223 -6.12 -6.00 -22.53
CA LEU A 223 -4.72 -5.90 -22.96
C LEU A 223 -4.50 -4.72 -23.90
N ASP A 224 -5.43 -4.50 -24.85
CA ASP A 224 -5.35 -3.36 -25.76
C ASP A 224 -5.46 -2.03 -25.00
N ARG A 225 -6.42 -1.91 -24.07
CA ARG A 225 -6.54 -0.71 -23.20
C ARG A 225 -5.32 -0.49 -22.32
N PHE A 226 -4.72 -1.57 -21.81
CA PHE A 226 -3.50 -1.48 -21.02
C PHE A 226 -2.33 -0.95 -21.86
N ASN A 227 -2.18 -1.45 -23.09
CA ASN A 227 -1.15 -0.98 -24.01
C ASN A 227 -1.34 0.50 -24.39
N ASP A 228 -2.58 0.94 -24.62
CA ASP A 228 -2.88 2.34 -24.90
C ASP A 228 -2.59 3.24 -23.67
N MET A 229 -2.95 2.78 -22.47
CA MET A 229 -2.63 3.47 -21.22
C MET A 229 -1.11 3.60 -21.02
N SER A 230 -0.35 2.54 -21.31
CA SER A 230 1.11 2.55 -21.22
C SER A 230 1.73 3.56 -22.18
N ARG A 231 1.21 3.65 -23.42
CA ARG A 231 1.66 4.67 -24.39
C ARG A 231 1.31 6.08 -23.95
N GLN A 232 0.13 6.28 -23.37
CA GLN A 232 -0.27 7.58 -22.85
C GLN A 232 0.64 7.99 -21.69
N HIS A 233 0.95 7.07 -20.77
CA HIS A 233 1.86 7.30 -19.67
C HIS A 233 3.24 7.75 -20.14
N ASP A 234 3.81 7.10 -21.17
CA ASP A 234 5.10 7.51 -21.75
C ASP A 234 5.05 8.90 -22.39
N SER A 235 3.93 9.26 -23.02
CA SER A 235 3.71 10.59 -23.60
C SER A 235 3.59 11.66 -22.52
N ASP A 236 2.82 11.39 -21.47
CA ASP A 236 2.62 12.29 -20.35
C ASP A 236 3.94 12.51 -19.60
N HIS A 237 4.72 11.45 -19.40
CA HIS A 237 6.03 11.53 -18.77
C HIS A 237 6.97 12.47 -19.53
N LYS A 238 7.09 12.32 -20.86
CA LYS A 238 7.89 13.22 -21.71
C LYS A 238 7.40 14.67 -21.64
N THR A 239 6.09 14.88 -21.55
CA THR A 239 5.50 16.22 -21.43
C THR A 239 5.85 16.84 -20.08
N ILE A 240 5.77 16.07 -19.00
CA ILE A 240 6.15 16.51 -17.64
C ILE A 240 7.63 16.87 -17.58
N GLU A 241 8.51 16.06 -18.18
CA GLU A 241 9.95 16.37 -18.24
C GLU A 241 10.21 17.69 -18.97
N LYS A 242 9.57 17.87 -20.14
CA LYS A 242 9.69 19.12 -20.92
C LYS A 242 9.20 20.34 -20.14
N LEU A 243 8.01 20.26 -19.54
CA LEU A 243 7.44 21.36 -18.74
C LEU A 243 8.30 21.67 -17.52
N THR A 244 8.89 20.65 -16.88
CA THR A 244 9.80 20.83 -15.75
C THR A 244 11.04 21.61 -16.20
N ALA A 245 11.63 21.24 -17.35
CA ALA A 245 12.78 21.96 -17.91
C ALA A 245 12.45 23.41 -18.28
N GLU A 246 11.31 23.66 -18.95
CA GLU A 246 10.86 25.01 -19.30
C GLU A 246 10.61 25.88 -18.05
N LEU A 247 10.01 25.31 -16.99
CA LEU A 247 9.78 26.00 -15.73
C LEU A 247 11.11 26.37 -15.06
N THR A 248 12.08 25.46 -15.02
CA THR A 248 13.41 25.78 -14.47
C THR A 248 14.08 26.92 -15.23
N THR A 249 14.02 26.90 -16.57
CA THR A 249 14.57 27.96 -17.41
C THR A 249 13.87 29.31 -17.17
N LEU A 250 12.54 29.31 -17.08
CA LEU A 250 11.76 30.53 -16.81
C LEU A 250 12.10 31.10 -15.42
N ARG A 251 12.26 30.23 -14.41
CA ARG A 251 12.65 30.64 -13.07
C ARG A 251 14.03 31.30 -13.06
N ASP A 252 14.99 30.74 -13.78
CA ASP A 252 16.34 31.29 -13.91
C ASP A 252 16.32 32.64 -14.65
N GLN A 253 15.56 32.73 -15.73
CA GLN A 253 15.36 33.99 -16.47
C GLN A 253 14.74 35.07 -15.57
N LEU A 254 13.69 34.74 -14.81
CA LEU A 254 13.04 35.69 -13.92
C LEU A 254 13.95 36.11 -12.76
N ALA A 255 14.77 35.19 -12.22
CA ALA A 255 15.79 35.51 -11.22
C ALA A 255 16.89 36.42 -11.77
N SER A 256 17.18 36.35 -13.07
CA SER A 256 18.13 37.23 -13.77
C SER A 256 17.52 38.55 -14.25
N GLN A 257 16.19 38.68 -14.21
CA GLN A 257 15.48 39.87 -14.65
C GLN A 257 15.48 40.92 -13.53
N ASP A 258 15.66 42.17 -13.96
CA ASP A 258 16.19 43.28 -13.18
C ASP A 258 15.44 43.59 -11.88
N GLY A 259 16.14 43.45 -10.75
CA GLY A 259 15.78 43.98 -9.43
C GLY A 259 16.52 45.27 -9.11
N ASP A 260 17.06 45.98 -10.11
CA ASP A 260 17.75 47.24 -9.86
C ASP A 260 16.76 48.33 -9.44
N THR A 261 16.86 48.71 -8.17
CA THR A 261 16.10 49.81 -7.57
C THR A 261 16.72 51.18 -7.91
N LYS A 262 17.87 51.22 -8.60
CA LYS A 262 18.61 52.46 -8.90
C LYS A 262 18.31 53.05 -10.28
N ASP A 263 18.11 52.23 -11.31
CA ASP A 263 17.79 52.71 -12.66
C ASP A 263 16.39 52.28 -13.09
N ARG A 264 15.37 53.00 -12.59
CA ARG A 264 14.06 53.00 -13.24
C ARG A 264 14.23 53.57 -14.66
N PHE A 265 13.80 52.80 -15.66
CA PHE A 265 13.70 53.25 -17.06
C PHE A 265 13.18 54.70 -17.13
N ARG A 266 13.99 55.61 -17.70
CA ARG A 266 13.55 56.98 -17.97
C ARG A 266 12.40 56.94 -18.96
N ALA A 267 11.21 57.33 -18.51
CA ALA A 267 10.07 57.57 -19.38
C ALA A 267 10.39 58.72 -20.32
N THR A 268 10.68 58.43 -21.59
CA THR A 268 10.72 59.44 -22.66
C THR A 268 9.29 59.79 -23.07
N GLY A 269 8.56 60.43 -22.15
CA GLY A 269 7.32 61.11 -22.47
C GLY A 269 7.63 62.21 -23.48
N GLY A 270 7.25 61.99 -24.73
CA GLY A 270 7.49 62.93 -25.81
C GLY A 270 6.84 64.28 -25.52
N ASN A 271 7.65 65.33 -25.59
CA ASN A 271 7.23 66.62 -26.12
C ASN A 271 8.45 67.33 -26.68
N ALA A 272 8.58 67.26 -28.01
CA ALA A 272 9.40 68.18 -28.75
C ALA A 272 8.79 69.58 -28.59
N ALA A 273 9.48 70.45 -27.90
CA ALA A 273 9.35 71.89 -28.07
C ALA A 273 10.76 72.46 -28.02
N GLU A 274 11.32 72.71 -29.21
CA GLU A 274 12.40 73.67 -29.40
C GLU A 274 12.03 74.97 -28.69
N MET A 275 12.98 75.62 -28.03
CA MET A 275 13.21 77.05 -28.23
C MET A 275 14.67 77.41 -27.89
N PRO A 276 15.23 78.42 -28.57
CA PRO A 276 16.66 78.61 -28.75
C PRO A 276 17.28 79.57 -27.71
N ASP A 277 18.61 79.48 -27.67
CA ASP A 277 19.64 80.29 -27.02
C ASP A 277 19.24 81.71 -26.55
N PHE A 278 19.49 81.99 -25.26
CA PHE A 278 20.05 83.24 -24.71
C PHE A 278 20.63 82.99 -23.30
#